data_AF-A0A9P5Y7D7-F1
#
_entry.id   AF-A0A9P5Y7D7-F1
#
_cell.length_a   1.000
_cell.length_b   1.000
_cell.length_c   1.000
_cell.angle_alpha   90.00
_cell.angle_beta   90.00
_cell.angle_gamma   90.00
#
_symmetry.space_group_name_H-M   'P 1'
#
loop_
_entity.id
_entity.type
_entity.pdbx_description
1 polymer ?
#
loop_
_entity_poly.entity_id
_entity_poly.type
_entity_poly.pdbx_seq_one_letter_code
_entity_poly.pdbx_strand_id
1 'polypeptide(L)'
;MWDQFRLFVGLLSNTPIWNRTDKPVQDNDSDSDDEEELEQEESAANVINANLEREPRKFTPRPRARPPYAMYGEDPIPVGSDAEVKDLLDEESTRKEEKVITFLNDPEDCIKVFLSSYMRKQGLIWHKPNLSNMPRLVGFFVRFLIRNRTFPESAHERDFRRCLEIIDRAQNDLPLTAQIATSLPDDFNESCKTCWGTKADGYKPLANKPEDPDAEADESVNMDEPKSKKARLDDDSDKPDPTVSAKTAIDKFEEELKAANVEVIKLDEDTIMKEAVLESILDNVDDIEVTASNDNSWGGWGSSNDDPSSFATKLEEPDPWAEVIANWGPSKVQTLTAFLGPTALPLTHTAGVVEWSVRRVKSLAPPPHPNTVQKSPVSNEEDADAVDIELERQLAKVVLEPWLGWDKAGDEMPHLSKPRILESSRGPIISTNDDVAVDPNAQDTTPSAVSVDKMKPHDPTKDDITILVEPKVLEALSVGLGIGATWVQMAREQDFAEEAKKKKKKKSKSKKVPQRYWYVEEVILVLPSYHT
;
A
#
# COMPACT_ATOMS: atom_id res chain seq x y z
N MET A 1 12.62 -7.23 -12.01
CA MET A 1 13.30 -6.25 -11.12
C MET A 1 14.30 -5.39 -11.87
N TRP A 2 15.35 -5.97 -12.51
CA TRP A 2 16.38 -5.17 -13.19
C TRP A 2 15.83 -4.23 -14.26
N ASP A 3 14.90 -4.71 -15.09
CA ASP A 3 14.32 -3.89 -16.15
C ASP A 3 13.55 -2.69 -15.60
N GLN A 4 12.98 -2.77 -14.40
CA GLN A 4 12.32 -1.63 -13.75
C GLN A 4 13.32 -0.50 -13.45
N PHE A 5 14.51 -0.86 -12.95
CA PHE A 5 15.57 0.14 -12.78
C PHE A 5 16.04 0.70 -14.12
N ARG A 6 16.24 -0.16 -15.13
CA ARG A 6 16.68 0.30 -16.45
C ARG A 6 15.69 1.24 -17.12
N LEU A 7 14.39 0.96 -17.01
CA LEU A 7 13.32 1.82 -17.53
C LEU A 7 13.26 3.16 -16.79
N PHE A 8 13.49 3.14 -15.46
CA PHE A 8 13.55 4.35 -14.64
C PHE A 8 14.72 5.25 -15.04
N VAL A 9 15.94 4.72 -15.14
CA VAL A 9 17.14 5.52 -15.49
C VAL A 9 17.35 5.73 -17.01
N GLY A 10 16.46 5.22 -17.86
CA GLY A 10 16.58 5.35 -19.32
C GLY A 10 17.62 4.41 -19.99
N LEU A 11 18.05 3.34 -19.33
CA LEU A 11 18.88 2.29 -19.94
C LEU A 11 18.08 1.28 -20.78
N LEU A 12 16.76 1.30 -20.65
CA LEU A 12 15.82 0.54 -21.46
C LEU A 12 14.70 1.50 -21.88
N SER A 13 14.30 1.48 -23.16
CA SER A 13 13.13 2.22 -23.65
C SER A 13 11.85 1.45 -23.34
N ASN A 14 10.77 2.17 -23.08
CA ASN A 14 9.43 1.58 -23.02
C ASN A 14 8.83 1.61 -24.42
N THR A 15 8.83 0.49 -25.14
CA THR A 15 8.24 0.46 -26.48
C THR A 15 6.75 0.82 -26.38
N PRO A 16 6.30 1.93 -26.99
CA PRO A 16 4.89 2.31 -26.92
C PRO A 16 4.03 1.19 -27.51
N ILE A 17 2.80 1.05 -27.01
CA ILE A 17 1.82 0.12 -27.60
C ILE A 17 0.97 0.97 -28.54
N TRP A 18 0.90 0.57 -29.82
CA TRP A 18 0.12 1.28 -30.83
C TRP A 18 -0.72 0.32 -31.66
N ASN A 19 -1.86 0.81 -32.14
CA ASN A 19 -2.74 0.11 -33.07
C ASN A 19 -2.74 0.82 -34.42
N ARG A 20 -2.42 0.09 -35.49
CA ARG A 20 -2.46 0.61 -36.86
C ARG A 20 -3.92 0.73 -37.33
N THR A 21 -4.31 1.95 -37.67
CA THR A 21 -5.65 2.29 -38.20
C THR A 21 -5.67 2.29 -39.73
N ASP A 22 -4.50 2.31 -40.37
CA ASP A 22 -4.34 2.31 -41.84
C ASP A 22 -4.49 0.92 -42.45
N LYS A 23 -4.28 -0.13 -41.64
CA LYS A 23 -4.49 -1.51 -42.07
C LYS A 23 -5.89 -1.95 -41.65
N PRO A 24 -6.67 -2.58 -42.54
CA PRO A 24 -7.92 -3.18 -42.14
C PRO A 24 -7.63 -4.15 -40.99
N VAL A 25 -8.40 -4.04 -39.90
CA VAL A 25 -8.36 -5.02 -38.82
C VAL A 25 -8.68 -6.35 -39.49
N GLN A 26 -7.65 -7.18 -39.71
CA GLN A 26 -7.89 -8.58 -40.00
C GLN A 26 -8.52 -9.10 -38.71
N ASP A 27 -9.81 -9.42 -38.79
CA ASP A 27 -10.52 -10.14 -37.74
C ASP A 27 -9.78 -11.47 -37.55
N ASN A 28 -8.79 -11.46 -36.68
CA ASN A 28 -7.96 -12.60 -36.32
C ASN A 28 -8.77 -13.53 -35.40
N ASP A 29 -9.77 -14.18 -35.98
CA ASP A 29 -10.34 -15.45 -35.49
C ASP A 29 -9.53 -16.65 -35.98
N SER A 30 -8.37 -16.42 -36.61
CA SER A 30 -7.49 -17.48 -37.11
C SER A 30 -6.06 -17.22 -36.64
N ASP A 31 -5.71 -17.85 -35.53
CA ASP A 31 -4.41 -17.85 -34.84
C ASP A 31 -3.33 -18.61 -35.66
N SER A 32 -3.08 -18.16 -36.90
CA SER A 32 -2.15 -18.77 -37.85
C SER A 32 -1.43 -17.69 -38.67
N ASP A 33 -0.56 -16.93 -38.01
CA ASP A 33 0.37 -16.02 -38.68
C ASP A 33 1.62 -16.80 -39.13
N ASP A 34 1.57 -17.29 -40.37
CA ASP A 34 2.73 -17.70 -41.15
C ASP A 34 3.48 -16.42 -41.59
N GLU A 35 4.56 -16.06 -40.90
CA GLU A 35 5.49 -15.02 -41.36
C GLU A 35 6.20 -15.49 -42.63
N GLU A 36 5.89 -14.84 -43.76
CA GLU A 36 6.53 -15.02 -45.07
C GLU A 36 8.06 -14.91 -44.97
N GLU A 37 8.71 -16.02 -45.30
CA GLU A 37 10.13 -16.21 -45.47
C GLU A 37 10.67 -15.33 -46.62
N LEU A 38 11.44 -14.29 -46.28
CA LEU A 38 12.19 -13.49 -47.25
C LEU A 38 13.20 -14.38 -47.98
N GLU A 39 12.87 -14.75 -49.22
CA GLU A 39 13.74 -15.45 -50.16
C GLU A 39 15.07 -14.70 -50.32
N GLN A 40 16.13 -15.25 -49.74
CA GLN A 40 17.50 -14.80 -49.92
C GLN A 40 18.11 -15.64 -51.05
N GLU A 41 18.15 -15.05 -52.26
CA GLU A 41 18.76 -15.66 -53.45
C GLU A 41 20.27 -15.91 -53.25
N GLU A 42 20.62 -17.17 -53.50
CA GLU A 42 21.86 -17.69 -54.07
C GLU A 42 23.22 -17.39 -53.40
N SER A 43 23.70 -18.39 -52.64
CA SER A 43 25.08 -18.84 -52.83
C SER A 43 25.18 -20.36 -52.82
N ALA A 44 25.31 -20.93 -54.01
CA ALA A 44 25.50 -22.36 -54.21
C ALA A 44 26.95 -22.77 -53.86
N ALA A 45 27.11 -23.62 -52.84
CA ALA A 45 28.10 -24.70 -52.85
C ALA A 45 27.96 -25.66 -51.66
N ASN A 46 27.63 -26.91 -52.00
CA ASN A 46 27.98 -28.15 -51.31
C ASN A 46 27.43 -28.38 -49.89
N VAL A 47 26.22 -28.91 -49.82
CA VAL A 47 25.76 -29.69 -48.65
C VAL A 47 25.31 -31.07 -49.11
N ILE A 48 25.89 -32.07 -48.45
CA ILE A 48 25.65 -33.50 -48.61
C ILE A 48 24.18 -33.81 -48.27
N ASN A 49 23.48 -34.45 -49.21
CA ASN A 49 22.14 -34.99 -49.04
C ASN A 49 22.11 -36.04 -47.91
N ALA A 50 21.77 -35.61 -46.70
CA ALA A 50 21.22 -36.48 -45.66
C ALA A 50 19.73 -36.17 -45.56
N ASN A 51 18.93 -37.00 -46.23
CA ASN A 51 17.48 -36.97 -46.24
C ASN A 51 16.96 -37.43 -44.86
N LEU A 52 16.95 -36.53 -43.89
CA LEU A 52 16.25 -36.68 -42.62
C LEU A 52 15.04 -35.77 -42.69
N GLU A 53 13.89 -36.35 -43.03
CA GLU A 53 12.55 -35.78 -42.81
C GLU A 53 12.41 -35.47 -41.32
N ARG A 54 12.90 -34.29 -40.93
CA ARG A 54 12.73 -33.76 -39.58
C ARG A 54 11.38 -33.07 -39.60
N GLU A 55 10.40 -33.63 -38.90
CA GLU A 55 9.09 -33.00 -38.75
C GLU A 55 9.29 -31.52 -38.34
N PRO A 56 8.51 -30.60 -38.94
CA PRO A 56 8.62 -29.18 -38.65
C PRO A 56 8.46 -29.02 -37.14
N ARG A 57 9.53 -28.54 -36.49
CA ARG A 57 9.48 -28.24 -35.06
C ARG A 57 8.38 -27.22 -34.87
N LYS A 58 7.29 -27.60 -34.21
CA LYS A 58 6.25 -26.67 -33.76
C LYS A 58 6.96 -25.55 -33.02
N PHE A 59 7.02 -24.38 -33.64
CA PHE A 59 7.50 -23.18 -32.97
C PHE A 59 6.45 -22.87 -31.90
N THR A 60 6.75 -23.19 -30.65
CA THR A 60 5.97 -22.67 -29.55
C THR A 60 6.06 -21.14 -29.65
N PRO A 61 4.94 -20.42 -29.81
CA PRO A 61 4.96 -18.97 -29.90
C PRO A 61 5.75 -18.45 -28.72
N ARG A 62 6.79 -17.65 -28.99
CA ARG A 62 7.55 -17.04 -27.90
C ARG A 62 6.55 -16.21 -27.10
N PRO A 63 6.40 -16.43 -25.79
CA PRO A 63 5.49 -15.63 -25.00
C PRO A 63 5.88 -14.18 -25.21
N ARG A 64 4.92 -13.36 -25.68
CA ARG A 64 5.14 -11.93 -25.89
C ARG A 64 5.73 -11.38 -24.59
N ALA A 65 6.86 -10.68 -24.70
CA ALA A 65 7.47 -10.05 -23.54
C ALA A 65 6.39 -9.16 -22.91
N ARG A 66 6.01 -9.47 -21.67
CA ARG A 66 4.95 -8.73 -20.99
C ARG A 66 5.34 -7.26 -21.02
N PRO A 67 4.46 -6.35 -21.47
CA PRO A 67 4.77 -4.93 -21.46
C PRO A 67 5.19 -4.54 -20.04
N PRO A 68 6.10 -3.58 -19.89
CA PRO A 68 6.46 -3.08 -18.57
C PRO A 68 5.19 -2.75 -17.79
N TYR A 69 5.19 -3.04 -16.47
CA TYR A 69 4.03 -2.77 -15.60
C TYR A 69 3.45 -1.36 -15.75
N ALA A 70 4.26 -0.38 -16.18
CA ALA A 70 3.84 0.98 -16.46
C ALA A 70 2.78 1.13 -17.57
N MET A 71 2.70 0.23 -18.56
CA MET A 71 1.75 0.30 -19.67
C MET A 71 0.52 -0.61 -19.47
N TYR A 72 0.39 -1.24 -18.29
CA TYR A 72 -0.69 -2.18 -18.06
C TYR A 72 -2.03 -1.43 -17.99
N GLY A 73 -2.91 -1.68 -18.96
CA GLY A 73 -4.21 -1.02 -19.05
C GLY A 73 -4.21 0.32 -19.78
N GLU A 74 -3.09 0.74 -20.37
CA GLU A 74 -3.09 1.87 -21.30
C GLU A 74 -3.66 1.42 -22.66
N ASP A 75 -4.59 2.22 -23.20
CA ASP A 75 -5.14 1.97 -24.53
C ASP A 75 -4.05 2.17 -25.59
N PRO A 76 -3.91 1.25 -26.57
CA PRO A 76 -2.96 1.40 -27.65
C PRO A 76 -3.16 2.72 -28.40
N ILE A 77 -2.07 3.43 -28.67
CA ILE A 77 -2.10 4.70 -29.40
C ILE A 77 -2.53 4.41 -30.86
N PRO A 78 -3.62 5.00 -31.38
CA PRO A 78 -3.98 4.83 -32.77
C PRO A 78 -2.98 5.55 -33.68
N VAL A 79 -2.42 4.85 -34.65
CA VAL A 79 -1.47 5.38 -35.63
C VAL A 79 -1.99 5.11 -37.05
N GLY A 80 -1.95 6.11 -37.91
CA GLY A 80 -2.43 6.07 -39.30
C GLY A 80 -1.32 5.95 -40.34
N SER A 81 -0.05 5.96 -39.93
CA SER A 81 1.07 5.80 -40.87
C SER A 81 2.35 5.28 -40.20
N ASP A 82 3.25 4.71 -41.01
CA ASP A 82 4.59 4.33 -40.55
C ASP A 82 5.43 5.54 -40.09
N ALA A 83 5.13 6.74 -40.60
CA ALA A 83 5.77 7.97 -40.16
C ALA A 83 5.40 8.29 -38.70
N GLU A 84 4.13 8.16 -38.33
CA GLU A 84 3.66 8.35 -36.96
C GLU A 84 4.25 7.31 -35.99
N VAL A 85 4.39 6.04 -36.43
CA VAL A 85 5.08 5.01 -35.63
C VAL A 85 6.52 5.41 -35.37
N LYS A 86 7.22 5.91 -36.40
CA LYS A 86 8.60 6.37 -36.26
C LYS A 86 8.70 7.56 -35.31
N ASP A 87 7.79 8.53 -35.42
CA ASP A 87 7.75 9.69 -34.55
C ASP A 87 7.55 9.27 -33.08
N LEU A 88 6.65 8.31 -32.79
CA LEU A 88 6.47 7.75 -31.45
C LEU A 88 7.75 7.07 -30.90
N LEU A 89 8.48 6.34 -31.75
CA LEU A 89 9.73 5.69 -31.37
C LEU A 89 10.87 6.71 -31.13
N ASP A 90 10.94 7.76 -31.94
CA ASP A 90 11.91 8.85 -31.81
C ASP A 90 11.64 9.69 -30.55
N GLU A 91 10.37 9.95 -30.22
CA GLU A 91 9.95 10.60 -28.96
C GLU A 91 10.33 9.76 -27.73
N GLU A 92 10.10 8.45 -27.77
CA GLU A 92 10.51 7.57 -26.66
C GLU A 92 12.03 7.48 -26.54
N SER A 93 12.77 7.49 -27.66
CA SER A 93 14.23 7.57 -27.63
C SER A 93 14.71 8.87 -26.97
N THR A 94 14.06 10.00 -27.26
CA THR A 94 14.36 11.29 -26.64
C THR A 94 14.11 11.26 -25.14
N ARG A 95 12.94 10.76 -24.71
CA ARG A 95 12.59 10.59 -23.29
C ARG A 95 13.57 9.69 -22.55
N LYS A 96 14.02 8.62 -23.21
CA LYS A 96 15.04 7.71 -22.70
C LYS A 96 16.37 8.45 -22.47
N GLU A 97 16.83 9.23 -23.45
CA GLU A 97 18.05 10.03 -23.32
C GLU A 97 17.97 11.06 -22.20
N GLU A 98 16.84 11.75 -22.06
CA GLU A 98 16.59 12.71 -20.96
C GLU A 98 16.69 12.05 -19.58
N LYS A 99 16.13 10.84 -19.42
CA LYS A 99 16.25 10.06 -18.17
C LYS A 99 17.70 9.69 -17.86
N VAL A 100 18.47 9.29 -18.87
CA VAL A 100 19.90 8.99 -18.71
C VAL A 100 20.66 10.25 -18.28
N ILE A 101 20.40 11.38 -18.94
CA ILE A 101 21.02 12.67 -18.60
C ILE A 101 20.66 13.07 -17.15
N THR A 102 19.40 12.94 -16.77
CA THR A 102 18.93 13.22 -15.41
C THR A 102 19.66 12.35 -14.38
N PHE A 103 19.78 11.05 -14.65
CA PHE A 103 20.54 10.13 -13.80
C PHE A 103 22.03 10.49 -13.71
N LEU A 104 22.66 10.92 -14.79
CA LEU A 104 24.08 11.31 -14.76
C LEU A 104 24.33 12.65 -14.08
N ASN A 105 23.34 13.55 -14.10
CA ASN A 105 23.41 14.85 -13.44
C ASN A 105 23.25 14.73 -11.92
N ASP A 106 22.32 13.90 -11.44
CA ASP A 106 22.12 13.63 -10.01
C ASP A 106 21.77 12.15 -9.76
N PRO A 107 22.79 11.26 -9.74
CA PRO A 107 22.55 9.83 -9.53
C PRO A 107 22.07 9.54 -8.10
N GLU A 108 22.42 10.41 -7.14
CA GLU A 108 22.05 10.24 -5.73
C GLU A 108 20.54 10.44 -5.55
N ASP A 109 20.00 11.54 -6.07
CA ASP A 109 18.56 11.82 -6.03
C ASP A 109 17.77 10.77 -6.83
N CYS A 110 18.23 10.42 -8.03
CA CYS A 110 17.60 9.37 -8.84
C CYS A 110 17.50 8.03 -8.10
N ILE A 111 18.54 7.63 -7.35
CA ILE A 111 18.52 6.38 -6.58
C ILE A 111 17.59 6.48 -5.36
N LYS A 112 17.51 7.65 -4.70
CA LYS A 112 16.54 7.88 -3.62
C LYS A 112 15.10 7.78 -4.13
N VAL A 113 14.79 8.47 -5.23
CA VAL A 113 13.48 8.44 -5.91
C VAL A 113 13.15 7.01 -6.34
N PHE A 114 14.10 6.31 -6.99
CA PHE A 114 13.89 4.93 -7.42
C PHE A 114 13.55 4.00 -6.25
N LEU A 115 14.41 3.97 -5.21
CA LEU A 115 14.28 3.09 -4.05
C LEU A 115 13.25 3.59 -3.02
N SER A 116 12.42 4.58 -3.37
CA SER A 116 11.32 5.04 -2.52
C SER A 116 10.03 5.26 -3.33
N SER A 117 9.83 6.45 -3.89
CA SER A 117 8.60 6.86 -4.58
C SER A 117 8.27 5.97 -5.77
N TYR A 118 9.25 5.69 -6.63
CA TYR A 118 9.05 4.88 -7.81
C TYR A 118 8.68 3.43 -7.46
N MET A 119 9.42 2.81 -6.52
CA MET A 119 9.09 1.47 -6.04
C MET A 119 7.68 1.38 -5.45
N ARG A 120 7.20 2.42 -4.77
CA ARG A 120 5.82 2.49 -4.26
C ARG A 120 4.80 2.59 -5.39
N LYS A 121 4.98 3.55 -6.32
CA LYS A 121 4.10 3.78 -7.47
C LYS A 121 3.97 2.55 -8.36
N GLN A 122 5.07 1.82 -8.57
CA GLN A 122 5.09 0.59 -9.36
C GLN A 122 4.65 -0.66 -8.57
N GLY A 123 4.22 -0.51 -7.31
CA GLY A 123 3.81 -1.62 -6.44
C GLY A 123 4.93 -2.59 -6.07
N LEU A 124 6.20 -2.25 -6.33
CA LEU A 124 7.36 -3.09 -6.07
C LEU A 124 7.60 -3.29 -4.57
N ILE A 125 7.13 -2.36 -3.72
CA ILE A 125 7.26 -2.43 -2.27
C ILE A 125 6.43 -3.55 -1.64
N TRP A 126 5.37 -4.02 -2.31
CA TRP A 126 4.43 -5.01 -1.76
C TRP A 126 4.98 -6.44 -1.76
N HIS A 127 6.08 -6.67 -2.46
CA HIS A 127 6.73 -7.97 -2.54
C HIS A 127 8.03 -7.97 -1.72
N LYS A 128 8.02 -8.63 -0.56
CA LYS A 128 9.15 -8.63 0.41
C LYS A 128 10.53 -8.92 -0.21
N PRO A 129 10.68 -9.91 -1.13
CA PRO A 129 11.97 -10.13 -1.81
C PRO A 129 12.51 -8.91 -2.55
N ASN A 130 11.66 -8.03 -3.09
CA ASN A 130 12.11 -6.83 -3.81
C ASN A 130 12.79 -5.83 -2.87
N LEU A 131 12.32 -5.71 -1.63
CA LEU A 131 12.88 -4.80 -0.62
C LEU A 131 14.33 -5.13 -0.27
N SER A 132 14.71 -6.41 -0.34
CA SER A 132 16.09 -6.86 -0.11
C SER A 132 16.91 -6.89 -1.41
N ASN A 133 16.32 -7.33 -2.52
CA ASN A 133 17.05 -7.58 -3.76
C ASN A 133 17.27 -6.31 -4.60
N MET A 134 16.35 -5.35 -4.58
CA MET A 134 16.45 -4.16 -5.42
C MET A 134 17.66 -3.29 -5.05
N PRO A 135 17.89 -2.93 -3.76
CA PRO A 135 19.09 -2.17 -3.39
C PRO A 135 20.38 -2.94 -3.69
N ARG A 136 20.40 -4.28 -3.54
CA ARG A 136 21.57 -5.11 -3.85
C ARG A 136 21.91 -5.06 -5.34
N LEU A 137 20.89 -5.16 -6.20
CA LEU A 137 21.04 -5.12 -7.64
C LEU A 137 21.53 -3.75 -8.13
N VAL A 138 20.93 -2.66 -7.63
CA VAL A 138 21.38 -1.29 -7.93
C VAL A 138 22.80 -1.07 -7.40
N GLY A 139 23.11 -1.56 -6.19
CA GLY A 139 24.45 -1.51 -5.61
C GLY A 139 25.50 -2.24 -6.45
N PHE A 140 25.17 -3.42 -6.98
CA PHE A 140 26.04 -4.14 -7.90
C PHE A 140 26.35 -3.31 -9.16
N PHE A 141 25.32 -2.70 -9.76
CA PHE A 141 25.48 -1.85 -10.94
C PHE A 141 26.35 -0.61 -10.67
N VAL A 142 26.10 0.12 -9.58
CA VAL A 142 26.90 1.32 -9.24
C VAL A 142 28.36 0.94 -8.96
N ARG A 143 28.61 -0.17 -8.24
CA ARG A 143 29.98 -0.68 -8.01
C ARG A 143 30.66 -1.09 -9.33
N PHE A 144 29.91 -1.65 -10.28
CA PHE A 144 30.41 -1.97 -11.61
C PHE A 144 30.84 -0.69 -12.36
N LEU A 145 30.04 0.38 -12.34
CA LEU A 145 30.40 1.66 -12.98
C LEU A 145 31.70 2.25 -12.41
N ILE A 146 31.83 2.25 -11.08
CA ILE A 146 33.04 2.74 -10.40
C ILE A 146 34.25 1.87 -10.74
N ARG A 147 34.11 0.54 -10.64
CA ARG A 147 35.22 -0.41 -10.85
C ARG A 147 35.78 -0.36 -12.26
N ASN A 148 34.91 -0.23 -13.26
CA ASN A 148 35.33 -0.18 -14.66
C ASN A 148 35.68 1.23 -15.14
N ARG A 149 35.55 2.25 -14.27
CA ARG A 149 35.75 3.66 -14.63
C ARG A 149 34.97 4.04 -15.89
N THR A 150 33.70 3.62 -15.95
CA THR A 150 32.83 3.90 -17.10
C THR A 150 32.73 5.40 -17.37
N PHE A 151 32.81 6.21 -16.30
CA PHE A 151 32.90 7.66 -16.36
C PHE A 151 34.24 8.09 -15.73
N PRO A 152 35.22 8.58 -16.52
CA PRO A 152 36.55 8.92 -16.03
C PRO A 152 36.58 10.19 -15.17
N GLU A 153 35.53 11.02 -15.19
CA GLU A 153 35.45 12.26 -14.43
C GLU A 153 35.32 11.98 -12.93
N SER A 154 36.19 12.60 -12.13
CA SER A 154 36.19 12.43 -10.68
C SER A 154 34.90 12.91 -10.00
N ALA A 155 34.14 13.80 -10.65
CA ALA A 155 32.84 14.25 -10.15
C ALA A 155 31.83 13.10 -10.10
N HIS A 156 31.65 12.39 -11.22
CA HIS A 156 30.75 11.23 -11.29
C HIS A 156 31.16 10.13 -10.32
N GLU A 157 32.46 9.83 -10.20
CA GLU A 157 32.92 8.82 -9.23
C GLU A 157 32.55 9.19 -7.78
N ARG A 158 32.68 10.46 -7.39
CA ARG A 158 32.28 10.93 -6.06
C ARG A 158 30.78 10.77 -5.84
N ASP A 159 29.97 11.12 -6.83
CA ASP A 159 28.52 11.10 -6.70
C ASP A 159 28.00 9.65 -6.68
N PHE A 160 28.59 8.73 -7.46
CA PHE A 160 28.33 7.29 -7.35
C PHE A 160 28.73 6.69 -5.99
N ARG A 161 29.76 7.21 -5.32
CA ARG A 161 30.08 6.78 -3.95
C ARG A 161 29.02 7.22 -2.94
N ARG A 162 28.46 8.42 -3.08
CA ARG A 162 27.31 8.86 -2.26
C ARG A 162 26.09 7.99 -2.49
N CYS A 163 25.85 7.58 -3.75
CA CYS A 163 24.81 6.63 -4.07
C CYS A 163 24.96 5.31 -3.31
N LEU A 164 26.20 4.81 -3.14
CA LEU A 164 26.44 3.59 -2.35
C LEU A 164 26.04 3.77 -0.88
N GLU A 165 26.24 4.95 -0.28
CA GLU A 165 25.78 5.22 1.09
C GLU A 165 24.25 5.15 1.22
N ILE A 166 23.53 5.67 0.22
CA ILE A 166 22.06 5.56 0.15
C ILE A 166 21.62 4.11 -0.06
N ILE A 167 22.29 3.38 -0.96
CA ILE A 167 21.98 1.98 -1.24
C ILE A 167 22.22 1.10 -0.01
N ASP A 168 23.33 1.29 0.69
CA ASP A 168 23.64 0.55 1.92
C ASP A 168 22.61 0.89 3.01
N ARG A 169 22.12 2.13 3.08
CA ARG A 169 20.98 2.49 3.95
C ARG A 169 19.69 1.80 3.52
N ALA A 170 19.37 1.79 2.22
CA ALA A 170 18.20 1.12 1.66
C ALA A 170 18.16 -0.39 1.90
N GLN A 171 19.33 -1.05 1.89
CA GLN A 171 19.43 -2.47 2.23
C GLN A 171 18.96 -2.76 3.67
N ASN A 172 19.09 -1.81 4.58
CA ASN A 172 18.65 -1.93 5.96
C ASN A 172 17.23 -1.42 6.16
N ASP A 173 16.90 -0.24 5.62
CA ASP A 173 15.64 0.45 5.86
C ASP A 173 14.45 -0.21 5.16
N LEU A 174 14.58 -0.64 3.89
CA LEU A 174 13.43 -1.14 3.13
C LEU A 174 12.80 -2.40 3.74
N PRO A 175 13.56 -3.43 4.15
CA PRO A 175 12.98 -4.56 4.87
C PRO A 175 12.24 -4.13 6.15
N LEU A 176 12.79 -3.16 6.89
CA LEU A 176 12.16 -2.61 8.09
C LEU A 176 10.84 -1.91 7.77
N THR A 177 10.72 -1.21 6.64
CA THR A 177 9.43 -0.57 6.28
C THR A 177 8.28 -1.57 6.16
N ALA A 178 8.54 -2.77 5.64
CA ALA A 178 7.53 -3.83 5.58
C ALA A 178 7.25 -4.43 6.95
N GLN A 179 8.28 -4.60 7.78
CA GLN A 179 8.10 -5.08 9.16
C GLN A 179 7.26 -4.12 9.98
N ILE A 180 7.51 -2.81 9.89
CA ILE A 180 6.71 -1.77 10.56
C ILE A 180 5.27 -1.82 10.06
N ALA A 181 5.05 -1.85 8.75
CA ALA A 181 3.70 -1.90 8.17
C ALA A 181 2.89 -3.12 8.63
N THR A 182 3.55 -4.21 9.00
CA THR A 182 2.90 -5.41 9.57
C THR A 182 2.82 -5.42 11.10
N SER A 183 3.65 -4.63 11.78
CA SER A 183 3.76 -4.63 13.24
C SER A 183 2.99 -3.49 13.90
N LEU A 184 2.61 -2.46 13.13
CA LEU A 184 1.82 -1.33 13.59
C LEU A 184 0.48 -1.27 12.84
N PRO A 185 -0.62 -0.89 13.52
CA PRO A 185 -0.73 -0.76 14.97
C PRO A 185 -0.50 -2.11 15.70
N ASP A 186 0.14 -2.06 16.87
CA ASP A 186 0.40 -3.24 17.71
C ASP A 186 -0.78 -3.57 18.64
N ASP A 187 -0.67 -4.60 19.48
CA ASP A 187 -1.79 -5.08 20.30
C ASP A 187 -2.23 -4.03 21.33
N PHE A 188 -1.27 -3.23 21.85
CA PHE A 188 -1.55 -2.12 22.75
C PHE A 188 -2.32 -1.00 22.04
N ASN A 189 -1.83 -0.58 20.88
CA ASN A 189 -2.47 0.46 20.06
C ASN A 189 -3.90 0.08 19.66
N GLU A 190 -4.12 -1.15 19.22
CA GLU A 190 -5.46 -1.69 18.89
C GLU A 190 -6.38 -1.77 20.13
N SER A 191 -5.81 -2.06 21.30
CA SER A 191 -6.55 -2.04 22.56
C SER A 191 -6.97 -0.63 22.96
N CYS A 192 -6.13 0.38 22.74
CA CYS A 192 -6.47 1.80 22.91
C CYS A 192 -7.60 2.22 21.97
N LYS A 193 -7.53 1.82 20.68
CA LYS A 193 -8.59 2.05 19.70
C LYS A 193 -9.91 1.40 20.12
N THR A 194 -9.87 0.15 20.61
CA THR A 194 -11.06 -0.54 21.13
C THR A 194 -11.65 0.19 22.34
N CYS A 195 -10.79 0.73 23.22
CA CYS A 195 -11.20 1.44 24.42
C CYS A 195 -11.87 2.79 24.13
N TRP A 196 -11.32 3.57 23.20
CA TRP A 196 -11.79 4.95 22.95
C TRP A 196 -12.58 5.11 21.64
N GLY A 197 -12.72 4.04 20.87
CA GLY A 197 -13.34 4.03 19.55
C GLY A 197 -12.42 4.57 18.45
N THR A 198 -12.81 4.33 17.20
CA THR A 198 -12.10 4.81 16.01
C THR A 198 -12.13 6.35 15.93
N LYS A 199 -10.97 6.98 15.79
CA LYS A 199 -10.75 8.42 15.57
C LYS A 199 -10.26 8.74 14.17
N ALA A 200 -9.72 7.76 13.45
CA ALA A 200 -9.29 7.93 12.07
C ALA A 200 -10.45 8.21 11.12
N ASP A 201 -10.20 9.02 10.09
CA ASP A 201 -11.13 9.28 8.97
C ASP A 201 -11.29 8.07 8.05
N GLY A 202 -10.43 7.06 8.19
CA GLY A 202 -10.33 5.86 7.35
C GLY A 202 -11.62 5.04 7.27
N TYR A 203 -11.56 3.90 6.60
CA TYR A 203 -12.71 3.07 6.26
C TYR A 203 -13.60 2.83 7.49
N LYS A 204 -14.68 3.62 7.62
CA LYS A 204 -15.75 3.36 8.57
C LYS A 204 -16.45 2.14 7.98
N PRO A 205 -16.34 0.94 8.59
CA PRO A 205 -17.05 -0.21 8.08
C PRO A 205 -18.50 0.23 7.92
N LEU A 206 -19.03 0.09 6.70
CA LEU A 206 -20.43 0.40 6.43
C LEU A 206 -21.19 -0.33 7.52
N ALA A 207 -21.72 0.42 8.50
CA ALA A 207 -22.40 -0.20 9.61
C ALA A 207 -23.47 -1.06 8.96
N ASN A 208 -23.38 -2.38 9.14
CA ASN A 208 -24.41 -3.29 8.68
C ASN A 208 -25.67 -2.71 9.27
N LYS A 209 -26.48 -2.07 8.42
CA LYS A 209 -27.72 -1.46 8.80
C LYS A 209 -28.43 -2.64 9.46
N PRO A 210 -28.71 -2.60 10.78
CA PRO A 210 -29.43 -3.70 11.40
C PRO A 210 -30.67 -3.85 10.52
N GLU A 211 -30.78 -5.00 9.85
CA GLU A 211 -31.99 -5.33 9.10
C GLU A 211 -33.08 -5.29 10.15
N ASP A 212 -33.81 -4.18 10.22
CA ASP A 212 -34.95 -4.04 11.10
C ASP A 212 -35.88 -5.21 10.75
N PRO A 213 -36.02 -6.22 11.61
CA PRO A 213 -36.81 -7.40 11.28
C PRO A 213 -38.32 -7.10 11.27
N ASP A 214 -38.71 -5.84 11.54
CA ASP A 214 -40.09 -5.38 11.69
C ASP A 214 -40.50 -4.28 10.69
N ALA A 215 -39.75 -4.06 9.60
CA ALA A 215 -40.19 -3.15 8.53
C ALA A 215 -41.18 -3.83 7.55
N GLU A 216 -42.23 -4.45 8.07
CA GLU A 216 -43.47 -4.69 7.33
C GLU A 216 -44.54 -3.67 7.78
N ALA A 217 -45.06 -2.94 6.79
CA ALA A 217 -46.34 -2.22 6.79
C ALA A 217 -46.53 -1.08 7.80
N ASP A 218 -46.26 0.16 7.37
CA ASP A 218 -47.26 1.26 7.40
C ASP A 218 -46.63 2.58 6.92
N GLU A 219 -46.76 2.89 5.61
CA GLU A 219 -46.62 4.26 5.11
C GLU A 219 -48.00 4.83 4.78
N SER A 220 -48.57 5.60 5.72
CA SER A 220 -49.55 6.65 5.39
C SER A 220 -49.74 7.67 6.52
N VAL A 221 -48.72 8.44 6.93
CA VAL A 221 -48.99 9.65 7.73
C VAL A 221 -48.00 10.79 7.45
N ASN A 222 -48.55 11.83 6.80
CA ASN A 222 -48.29 13.27 6.90
C ASN A 222 -46.93 13.76 7.46
N MET A 223 -46.14 14.42 6.61
CA MET A 223 -45.23 15.48 7.03
C MET A 223 -45.64 16.83 6.42
N ASP A 224 -46.03 17.74 7.29
CA ASP A 224 -46.12 19.19 7.05
C ASP A 224 -44.71 19.75 6.84
N GLU A 225 -44.40 20.24 5.63
CA GLU A 225 -43.22 21.05 5.36
C GLU A 225 -43.56 22.56 5.31
N PRO A 226 -42.63 23.43 5.77
CA PRO A 226 -42.85 24.87 5.84
C PRO A 226 -42.69 25.55 4.47
N LYS A 227 -43.70 26.37 4.15
CA LYS A 227 -43.86 27.16 2.93
C LYS A 227 -42.64 28.02 2.59
N SER A 228 -41.94 27.69 1.51
CA SER A 228 -41.14 28.65 0.73
C SER A 228 -41.87 29.00 -0.57
N LYS A 229 -42.00 30.31 -0.82
CA LYS A 229 -42.70 30.90 -1.97
C LYS A 229 -41.92 30.60 -3.26
N LYS A 230 -42.52 29.85 -4.19
CA LYS A 230 -42.18 29.88 -5.62
C LYS A 230 -43.43 30.09 -6.47
N ALA A 231 -43.19 30.80 -7.56
CA ALA A 231 -44.17 31.37 -8.46
C ALA A 231 -45.02 30.32 -9.19
N ARG A 232 -46.27 30.72 -9.48
CA ARG A 232 -47.21 30.07 -10.39
C ARG A 232 -46.57 29.80 -11.75
N LEU A 233 -46.71 28.56 -12.22
CA LEU A 233 -46.80 28.20 -13.64
C LEU A 233 -47.79 27.03 -13.72
N ASP A 234 -48.73 27.17 -14.66
CA ASP A 234 -49.88 26.31 -14.96
C ASP A 234 -49.41 24.87 -15.30
N ASP A 235 -50.01 23.85 -14.70
CA ASP A 235 -51.15 23.07 -15.22
C ASP A 235 -50.89 22.48 -16.62
N ASP A 236 -50.41 21.22 -16.64
CA ASP A 236 -50.89 20.21 -17.60
C ASP A 236 -50.53 18.80 -17.11
N SER A 237 -51.57 17.98 -17.04
CA SER A 237 -51.63 16.59 -16.59
C SER A 237 -51.17 15.62 -17.68
N ASP A 238 -50.32 14.65 -17.30
CA ASP A 238 -50.29 13.23 -17.73
C ASP A 238 -48.85 12.69 -17.67
N LYS A 239 -48.53 11.95 -16.60
CA LYS A 239 -47.30 11.14 -16.52
C LYS A 239 -47.66 9.67 -16.77
N PRO A 240 -47.10 9.00 -17.79
CA PRO A 240 -47.30 7.58 -17.99
C PRO A 240 -46.40 6.75 -17.06
N ASP A 241 -46.91 5.56 -16.75
CA ASP A 241 -46.32 4.49 -15.96
C ASP A 241 -44.86 4.16 -16.38
N PRO A 242 -43.88 4.14 -15.45
CA PRO A 242 -42.45 3.97 -15.77
C PRO A 242 -42.10 2.62 -16.42
N THR A 243 -43.01 1.65 -16.37
CA THR A 243 -42.83 0.33 -17.01
C THR A 243 -43.01 0.35 -18.53
N VAL A 244 -43.75 1.33 -19.07
CA VAL A 244 -43.96 1.48 -20.53
C VAL A 244 -42.77 2.19 -21.18
N SER A 245 -42.10 3.10 -20.46
CA SER A 245 -40.92 3.86 -20.91
C SER A 245 -39.69 2.98 -21.13
N ALA A 246 -39.49 1.95 -20.29
CA ALA A 246 -38.36 1.05 -20.43
C ALA A 246 -38.46 0.14 -21.67
N LYS A 247 -39.66 -0.36 -21.99
CA LYS A 247 -39.88 -1.17 -23.20
C LYS A 247 -39.71 -0.36 -24.48
N THR A 248 -40.18 0.89 -24.50
CA THR A 248 -40.00 1.77 -25.67
C THR A 248 -38.56 2.20 -25.90
N ALA A 249 -37.72 2.23 -24.85
CA ALA A 249 -36.28 2.49 -25.00
C ALA A 249 -35.52 1.29 -25.58
N ILE A 250 -35.90 0.06 -25.21
CA ILE A 250 -35.30 -1.18 -25.75
C ILE A 250 -35.68 -1.36 -27.23
N ASP A 251 -36.95 -1.11 -27.58
CA ASP A 251 -37.40 -1.23 -28.97
C ASP A 251 -36.73 -0.20 -29.89
N LYS A 252 -36.51 1.04 -29.41
CA LYS A 252 -35.74 2.05 -30.16
C LYS A 252 -34.27 1.68 -30.34
N PHE A 253 -33.67 1.04 -29.34
CA PHE A 253 -32.29 0.60 -29.41
C PHE A 253 -32.11 -0.59 -30.37
N GLU A 254 -33.06 -1.54 -30.40
CA GLU A 254 -33.06 -2.63 -31.40
C GLU A 254 -33.30 -2.12 -32.83
N GLU A 255 -34.10 -1.06 -33.03
CA GLU A 255 -34.30 -0.42 -34.34
C GLU A 255 -33.05 0.34 -34.82
N GLU A 256 -32.34 1.04 -33.93
CA GLU A 256 -31.07 1.72 -34.26
C GLU A 256 -29.97 0.71 -34.61
N LEU A 257 -29.90 -0.43 -33.93
CA LEU A 257 -28.94 -1.51 -34.24
C LEU A 257 -29.25 -2.20 -35.57
N LYS A 258 -30.54 -2.40 -35.90
CA LYS A 258 -30.95 -2.89 -37.23
C LYS A 258 -30.63 -1.90 -38.34
N ALA A 259 -30.78 -0.60 -38.11
CA ALA A 259 -30.40 0.43 -39.07
C ALA A 259 -28.88 0.48 -39.32
N ALA A 260 -28.08 0.06 -38.34
CA ALA A 260 -26.63 -0.10 -38.44
C ALA A 260 -26.19 -1.46 -39.03
N ASN A 261 -27.12 -2.31 -39.48
CA ASN A 261 -26.84 -3.65 -40.03
C ASN A 261 -26.16 -4.61 -39.03
N VAL A 262 -26.39 -4.41 -37.72
CA VAL A 262 -25.88 -5.27 -36.65
C VAL A 262 -26.97 -6.27 -36.23
N GLU A 263 -26.78 -7.56 -36.49
CA GLU A 263 -27.66 -8.62 -35.99
C GLU A 263 -27.35 -8.91 -34.52
N VAL A 264 -28.32 -8.64 -33.64
CA VAL A 264 -28.22 -9.01 -32.22
C VAL A 264 -28.49 -10.51 -32.07
N ILE A 265 -27.44 -11.29 -31.82
CA ILE A 265 -27.53 -12.72 -31.53
C ILE A 265 -28.08 -12.88 -30.12
N LYS A 266 -29.33 -13.38 -29.98
CA LYS A 266 -29.91 -13.74 -28.68
C LYS A 266 -29.33 -15.07 -28.24
N LEU A 267 -28.35 -15.02 -27.33
CA LEU A 267 -27.78 -16.22 -26.71
C LEU A 267 -28.71 -16.72 -25.60
N ASP A 268 -29.11 -17.99 -25.66
CA ASP A 268 -29.83 -18.66 -24.58
C ASP A 268 -28.85 -18.88 -23.40
N GLU A 269 -29.14 -18.24 -22.26
CA GLU A 269 -28.31 -18.23 -21.03
C GLU A 269 -27.96 -19.64 -20.51
N ASP A 270 -28.76 -20.65 -20.84
CA ASP A 270 -28.54 -22.04 -20.40
C ASP A 270 -27.38 -22.76 -21.11
N THR A 271 -26.85 -22.20 -22.21
CA THR A 271 -25.77 -22.82 -23.00
C THR A 271 -24.38 -22.41 -22.51
N ILE A 272 -24.24 -21.18 -22.02
CA ILE A 272 -22.95 -20.56 -21.63
C ILE A 272 -22.37 -21.21 -20.37
N MET A 273 -23.23 -21.66 -19.45
CA MET A 273 -22.78 -22.29 -18.19
C MET A 273 -22.31 -23.73 -18.35
N LYS A 274 -22.69 -24.44 -19.42
CA LYS A 274 -22.29 -25.85 -19.62
C LYS A 274 -20.96 -26.00 -20.35
N GLU A 275 -20.60 -25.07 -21.22
CA GLU A 275 -19.38 -25.15 -22.03
C GLU A 275 -18.14 -24.71 -21.23
N ALA A 276 -18.27 -23.66 -20.41
CA ALA A 276 -17.19 -23.18 -19.54
C ALA A 276 -16.78 -24.17 -18.43
N VAL A 277 -17.68 -25.05 -18.00
CA VAL A 277 -17.38 -26.06 -16.96
C VAL A 277 -16.64 -27.26 -17.56
N LEU A 278 -16.86 -27.58 -18.83
CA LEU A 278 -16.27 -28.77 -19.47
C LEU A 278 -14.81 -28.54 -19.89
N GLU A 279 -14.43 -27.32 -20.28
CA GLU A 279 -13.04 -26.97 -20.60
C GLU A 279 -12.12 -26.94 -19.36
N SER A 280 -12.65 -26.63 -18.17
CA SER A 280 -11.84 -26.56 -16.94
C SER A 280 -11.37 -27.93 -16.40
N ILE A 281 -11.94 -29.04 -16.87
CA ILE A 281 -11.69 -30.39 -16.34
C ILE A 281 -10.68 -31.19 -17.18
N LEU A 282 -10.42 -30.79 -18.43
CA LEU A 282 -9.56 -31.55 -19.36
C LEU A 282 -8.08 -31.14 -19.36
N ASP A 283 -7.71 -30.04 -18.70
CA ASP A 283 -6.36 -29.44 -18.83
C ASP A 283 -5.34 -29.87 -17.75
N ASN A 284 -5.62 -30.93 -16.97
CA ASN A 284 -4.79 -31.32 -15.81
C ASN A 284 -4.39 -32.80 -15.73
N VAL A 285 -4.38 -33.55 -16.83
CA VAL A 285 -3.79 -34.90 -16.83
C VAL A 285 -2.96 -35.10 -18.09
N ASP A 286 -1.65 -34.83 -17.98
CA ASP A 286 -0.67 -35.29 -18.96
C ASP A 286 0.49 -36.04 -18.30
N ASP A 287 0.92 -37.05 -19.03
CA ASP A 287 1.69 -38.23 -18.66
C ASP A 287 3.15 -37.96 -18.30
N ILE A 288 3.61 -38.55 -17.19
CA ILE A 288 5.04 -38.66 -16.86
C ILE A 288 5.58 -39.93 -17.54
N GLU A 289 6.10 -39.75 -18.76
CA GLU A 289 6.86 -40.77 -19.48
C GLU A 289 8.34 -40.73 -19.06
N VAL A 290 8.80 -41.86 -18.54
CA VAL A 290 10.14 -42.10 -18.01
C VAL A 290 11.15 -42.19 -19.16
N THR A 291 12.12 -41.26 -19.21
CA THR A 291 13.31 -41.40 -20.06
C THR A 291 14.51 -41.84 -19.24
N ALA A 292 14.94 -43.07 -19.51
CA ALA A 292 16.18 -43.66 -19.05
C ALA A 292 17.38 -42.99 -19.74
N SER A 293 18.40 -42.64 -18.96
CA SER A 293 19.79 -42.61 -19.39
C SER A 293 20.74 -42.68 -18.19
N ASN A 294 21.18 -43.91 -17.95
CA ASN A 294 22.59 -44.27 -17.77
C ASN A 294 23.40 -43.55 -16.68
N ASP A 295 23.51 -44.19 -15.52
CA ASP A 295 24.80 -44.22 -14.83
C ASP A 295 25.04 -45.55 -14.12
N ASN A 296 26.29 -46.00 -14.27
CA ASN A 296 26.79 -47.34 -14.00
C ASN A 296 26.65 -47.76 -12.54
N SER A 297 25.91 -48.85 -12.32
CA SER A 297 26.00 -49.70 -11.14
C SER A 297 26.93 -50.87 -11.42
N TRP A 298 28.00 -51.01 -10.62
CA TRP A 298 28.71 -52.27 -10.45
C TRP A 298 29.06 -52.49 -8.98
N GLY A 299 28.27 -53.32 -8.30
CA GLY A 299 28.71 -54.11 -7.15
C GLY A 299 27.92 -53.89 -5.87
N GLY A 300 27.12 -54.88 -5.48
CA GLY A 300 26.60 -54.98 -4.11
C GLY A 300 25.36 -55.84 -3.93
N TRP A 301 25.43 -57.12 -4.32
CA TRP A 301 24.37 -58.09 -4.00
C TRP A 301 24.51 -58.59 -2.55
N GLY A 302 23.48 -58.34 -1.74
CA GLY A 302 23.26 -58.92 -0.42
C GLY A 302 22.00 -58.30 0.20
N SER A 303 20.80 -58.78 -0.15
CA SER A 303 20.03 -59.72 0.68
C SER A 303 20.05 -59.39 2.17
N SER A 304 18.98 -58.75 2.67
CA SER A 304 17.91 -59.44 3.41
C SER A 304 17.17 -58.50 4.39
N ASN A 305 15.85 -58.73 4.44
CA ASN A 305 14.90 -58.46 5.53
C ASN A 305 14.16 -57.12 5.53
N ASP A 306 12.98 -57.18 4.91
CA ASP A 306 11.67 -56.87 5.52
C ASP A 306 11.69 -56.16 6.88
N ASP A 307 11.34 -54.87 6.85
CA ASP A 307 10.75 -54.18 7.99
C ASP A 307 9.67 -53.19 7.49
N PRO A 308 8.36 -53.52 7.55
CA PRO A 308 7.29 -52.65 7.10
C PRO A 308 6.82 -51.76 8.25
N SER A 309 7.64 -50.78 8.67
CA SER A 309 7.28 -49.94 9.83
C SER A 309 7.99 -48.57 9.92
N SER A 310 8.30 -47.90 8.81
CA SER A 310 8.94 -46.56 8.89
C SER A 310 8.70 -45.64 7.68
N PHE A 311 7.45 -45.48 7.24
CA PHE A 311 7.10 -44.50 6.20
C PHE A 311 6.08 -43.44 6.66
N ALA A 312 6.01 -43.16 7.97
CA ALA A 312 5.08 -42.18 8.52
C ALA A 312 5.82 -41.14 9.35
N THR A 313 6.43 -40.18 8.65
CA THR A 313 6.67 -38.76 9.02
C THR A 313 7.76 -38.19 8.11
N LYS A 314 7.49 -38.15 6.80
CA LYS A 314 8.10 -37.07 6.02
C LYS A 314 7.43 -35.80 6.55
N LEU A 315 8.23 -34.92 7.15
CA LEU A 315 7.89 -33.50 7.24
C LEU A 315 7.49 -33.09 5.81
N GLU A 316 6.18 -33.02 5.55
CA GLU A 316 5.68 -32.30 4.39
C GLU A 316 6.11 -30.86 4.62
N GLU A 317 7.13 -30.42 3.87
CA GLU A 317 7.39 -29.00 3.75
C GLU A 317 6.07 -28.36 3.32
N PRO A 318 5.56 -27.36 4.08
CA PRO A 318 4.28 -26.76 3.75
C PRO A 318 4.36 -26.26 2.31
N ASP A 319 3.42 -26.74 1.49
CA ASP A 319 3.34 -26.37 0.08
C ASP A 319 3.47 -24.84 -0.03
N PRO A 320 4.50 -24.31 -0.71
CA PRO A 320 4.71 -22.86 -0.84
C PRO A 320 3.56 -22.18 -1.61
N TRP A 321 2.67 -22.96 -2.22
CA TRP A 321 1.46 -22.53 -2.91
C TRP A 321 0.18 -22.89 -2.17
N ALA A 322 0.23 -23.54 -1.00
CA ALA A 322 -0.94 -23.63 -0.14
C ALA A 322 -1.29 -22.21 0.29
N GLU A 323 -2.27 -21.64 -0.41
CA GLU A 323 -2.84 -20.34 -0.07
C GLU A 323 -3.14 -20.38 1.41
N VAL A 324 -2.46 -19.50 2.17
CA VAL A 324 -2.85 -19.23 3.55
C VAL A 324 -4.28 -18.75 3.43
N ILE A 325 -5.24 -19.64 3.69
CA ILE A 325 -6.66 -19.31 3.69
C ILE A 325 -6.73 -18.12 4.62
N ALA A 326 -6.90 -16.94 4.02
CA ALA A 326 -6.93 -15.70 4.76
C ALA A 326 -8.03 -15.91 5.79
N ASN A 327 -7.67 -15.86 7.06
CA ASN A 327 -8.59 -16.19 8.12
C ASN A 327 -9.55 -15.00 8.22
N TRP A 328 -10.55 -14.96 7.32
CA TRP A 328 -11.58 -13.93 7.18
C TRP A 328 -12.53 -13.88 8.40
N GLY A 329 -12.18 -14.55 9.49
CA GLY A 329 -12.88 -14.44 10.75
C GLY A 329 -12.78 -13.02 11.31
N PRO A 330 -13.73 -12.63 12.18
CA PRO A 330 -13.66 -11.35 12.86
C PRO A 330 -12.31 -11.24 13.58
N SER A 331 -11.64 -10.10 13.43
CA SER A 331 -10.37 -9.85 14.11
C SER A 331 -10.56 -10.06 15.62
N LYS A 332 -9.60 -10.74 16.25
CA LYS A 332 -9.64 -10.97 17.69
C LYS A 332 -9.69 -9.61 18.38
N VAL A 333 -10.79 -9.32 19.07
CA VAL A 333 -10.97 -8.07 19.81
C VAL A 333 -9.87 -8.00 20.88
N GLN A 334 -8.92 -7.09 20.68
CA GLN A 334 -7.83 -6.84 21.61
C GLN A 334 -8.38 -6.03 22.79
N THR A 335 -8.04 -6.43 24.01
CA THR A 335 -8.50 -5.73 25.22
C THR A 335 -7.30 -5.26 26.02
N LEU A 336 -7.38 -4.05 26.58
CA LEU A 336 -6.34 -3.50 27.44
C LEU A 336 -6.00 -4.43 28.62
N THR A 337 -6.98 -5.18 29.12
CA THR A 337 -6.79 -6.13 30.22
C THR A 337 -5.91 -7.31 29.84
N ALA A 338 -5.93 -7.76 28.58
CA ALA A 338 -5.05 -8.83 28.12
C ALA A 338 -3.58 -8.39 28.11
N PHE A 339 -3.32 -7.10 27.90
CA PHE A 339 -1.99 -6.54 27.79
C PHE A 339 -1.44 -5.99 29.12
N LEU A 340 -2.18 -5.06 29.75
CA LEU A 340 -1.77 -4.37 30.98
C LEU A 340 -2.26 -5.06 32.26
N GLY A 341 -3.14 -6.06 32.16
CA GLY A 341 -3.91 -6.55 33.30
C GLY A 341 -5.00 -5.55 33.73
N PRO A 342 -5.57 -5.70 34.94
CA PRO A 342 -6.50 -4.73 35.49
C PRO A 342 -5.86 -3.34 35.56
N THR A 343 -6.40 -2.39 34.79
CA THR A 343 -5.86 -1.03 34.67
C THR A 343 -6.97 0.02 34.79
N ALA A 344 -6.65 1.16 35.41
CA ALA A 344 -7.52 2.33 35.46
C ALA A 344 -7.36 3.24 34.23
N LEU A 345 -6.63 2.80 33.19
CA LEU A 345 -6.39 3.58 31.97
C LEU A 345 -7.70 4.10 31.33
N PRO A 346 -8.74 3.26 31.11
CA PRO A 346 -10.00 3.73 30.53
C PRO A 346 -10.76 4.77 31.37
N LEU A 347 -10.48 4.84 32.68
CA LEU A 347 -11.15 5.73 33.64
C LEU A 347 -10.37 7.03 33.87
N THR A 348 -9.06 7.00 33.65
CA THR A 348 -8.16 8.14 33.91
C THR A 348 -7.79 8.90 32.64
N HIS A 349 -7.93 8.26 31.48
CA HIS A 349 -7.50 8.78 30.19
C HIS A 349 -8.60 8.64 29.13
N THR A 350 -8.59 9.58 28.19
CA THR A 350 -9.47 9.66 27.04
C THR A 350 -8.69 10.11 25.80
N ALA A 351 -9.31 10.04 24.63
CA ALA A 351 -8.72 10.55 23.40
C ALA A 351 -8.66 12.10 23.44
N GLY A 352 -7.46 12.64 23.24
CA GLY A 352 -7.20 14.08 23.15
C GLY A 352 -7.08 14.55 21.70
N VAL A 353 -5.96 15.21 21.38
CA VAL A 353 -5.69 15.67 20.02
C VAL A 353 -5.57 14.49 19.07
N VAL A 354 -6.25 14.57 17.93
CA VAL A 354 -6.18 13.57 16.86
C VAL A 354 -5.56 14.23 15.64
N GLU A 355 -4.38 13.74 15.27
CA GLU A 355 -3.55 14.29 14.21
C GLU A 355 -3.32 13.24 13.12
N TRP A 356 -3.53 13.64 11.87
CA TRP A 356 -3.19 12.88 10.68
C TRP A 356 -1.98 13.52 10.01
N SER A 357 -0.81 12.87 10.05
CA SER A 357 0.43 13.46 9.54
C SER A 357 1.53 12.44 9.28
N VAL A 358 2.60 12.86 8.60
CA VAL A 358 3.85 12.10 8.47
C VAL A 358 4.89 12.61 9.47
N ARG A 359 5.44 11.68 10.26
CA ARG A 359 6.44 11.96 11.28
C ARG A 359 7.66 11.06 11.11
N ARG A 360 8.82 11.57 11.51
CA ARG A 360 10.12 10.89 11.43
C ARG A 360 10.53 10.36 12.80
N VAL A 361 11.03 9.13 12.85
CA VAL A 361 11.61 8.55 14.06
C VAL A 361 12.86 9.32 14.46
N LYS A 362 12.77 10.05 15.58
CA LYS A 362 13.86 10.85 16.14
C LYS A 362 14.70 10.05 17.12
N SER A 363 14.07 9.30 18.01
CA SER A 363 14.75 8.45 18.98
C SER A 363 13.89 7.29 19.46
N LEU A 364 14.56 6.24 19.89
CA LEU A 364 13.98 5.01 20.41
C LEU A 364 14.48 4.80 21.83
N ALA A 365 13.59 4.48 22.76
CA ALA A 365 13.93 4.17 24.14
C ALA A 365 13.22 2.86 24.55
N PRO A 366 13.97 1.80 24.88
CA PRO A 366 13.38 0.58 25.42
C PRO A 366 12.69 0.84 26.76
N PRO A 367 11.77 -0.05 27.19
CA PRO A 367 11.20 0.05 28.52
C PRO A 367 12.33 0.06 29.56
N PRO A 368 12.25 0.92 30.58
CA PRO A 368 13.22 0.99 31.66
C PRO A 368 13.28 -0.35 32.40
N HIS A 369 14.46 -0.71 32.88
CA HIS A 369 14.62 -1.92 33.68
C HIS A 369 13.66 -1.88 34.91
N PRO A 370 13.00 -2.99 35.28
CA PRO A 370 12.01 -3.02 36.36
C PRO A 370 12.48 -2.45 37.72
N ASN A 371 13.80 -2.42 37.94
CA ASN A 371 14.42 -1.93 39.18
C ASN A 371 14.67 -0.41 39.19
N THR A 372 14.56 0.25 38.02
CA THR A 372 14.89 1.67 37.86
C THR A 372 13.65 2.56 38.06
N VAL A 373 12.46 2.03 37.79
CA VAL A 373 11.21 2.78 37.91
C VAL A 373 10.77 2.81 39.37
N GLN A 374 10.33 3.97 39.83
CA GLN A 374 9.72 4.10 41.16
C GLN A 374 8.53 3.15 41.24
N LYS A 375 8.45 2.36 42.31
CA LYS A 375 7.28 1.51 42.56
C LYS A 375 6.06 2.40 42.52
N SER A 376 5.09 2.06 41.67
CA SER A 376 3.82 2.76 41.62
C SER A 376 3.27 2.84 43.05
N PRO A 377 2.88 4.03 43.52
CA PRO A 377 2.20 4.10 44.79
C PRO A 377 0.98 3.20 44.67
N VAL A 378 0.86 2.20 45.54
CA VAL A 378 -0.35 1.36 45.66
C VAL A 378 -1.43 2.27 46.26
N SER A 379 -1.96 3.12 45.40
CA SER A 379 -3.07 4.00 45.64
C SER A 379 -4.32 3.21 45.31
N ASN A 380 -5.26 3.12 46.24
CA ASN A 380 -6.58 2.57 45.98
C ASN A 380 -7.44 3.50 45.10
N GLU A 381 -6.94 4.70 44.77
CA GLU A 381 -7.62 5.70 43.95
C GLU A 381 -7.07 5.68 42.51
N GLU A 382 -7.97 5.92 41.55
CA GLU A 382 -7.75 6.05 40.11
C GLU A 382 -6.82 7.23 39.79
N ASP A 383 -5.52 7.05 40.04
CA ASP A 383 -4.51 8.08 39.82
C ASP A 383 -3.89 7.94 38.42
N ALA A 384 -4.11 8.96 37.57
CA ALA A 384 -3.53 9.03 36.23
C ALA A 384 -2.01 8.99 36.25
N ASP A 385 -1.35 9.55 37.27
CA ASP A 385 0.12 9.50 37.39
C ASP A 385 0.62 8.06 37.61
N ALA A 386 -0.13 7.24 38.35
CA ALA A 386 0.21 5.83 38.55
C ALA A 386 0.05 5.00 37.27
N VAL A 387 -0.98 5.29 36.47
CA VAL A 387 -1.20 4.66 35.16
C VAL A 387 -0.06 5.00 34.19
N ASP A 388 0.34 6.26 34.10
CA ASP A 388 1.45 6.68 33.22
C ASP A 388 2.78 6.01 33.60
N ILE A 389 3.07 5.89 34.90
CA ILE A 389 4.26 5.17 35.38
C ILE A 389 4.22 3.69 34.98
N GLU A 390 3.05 3.06 35.04
CA GLU A 390 2.88 1.66 34.67
C GLU A 390 3.07 1.46 33.16
N LEU A 391 2.49 2.34 32.34
CA LEU A 391 2.71 2.36 30.89
C LEU A 391 4.18 2.52 30.54
N GLU A 392 4.86 3.49 31.16
CA GLU A 392 6.30 3.70 30.97
C GLU A 392 7.15 2.51 31.39
N ARG A 393 6.69 1.71 32.34
CA ARG A 393 7.42 0.51 32.82
C ARG A 393 7.32 -0.64 31.84
N GLN A 394 6.19 -0.80 31.17
CA GLN A 394 5.93 -1.95 30.29
C GLN A 394 6.24 -1.69 28.83
N LEU A 395 5.99 -0.46 28.35
CA LEU A 395 6.06 -0.11 26.94
C LEU A 395 7.37 0.61 26.58
N ALA A 396 7.77 0.42 25.33
CA ALA A 396 8.83 1.20 24.72
C ALA A 396 8.33 2.60 24.34
N LYS A 397 9.24 3.57 24.31
CA LYS A 397 8.97 4.95 23.88
C LYS A 397 9.63 5.22 22.55
N VAL A 398 8.85 5.74 21.60
CA VAL A 398 9.35 6.18 20.29
C VAL A 398 9.02 7.67 20.15
N VAL A 399 10.06 8.50 20.01
CA VAL A 399 9.89 9.94 19.81
C VAL A 399 9.87 10.22 18.31
N LEU A 400 8.81 10.89 17.86
CA LEU A 400 8.57 11.20 16.46
C LEU A 400 8.51 12.72 16.27
N GLU A 401 9.36 13.24 15.38
CA GLU A 401 9.35 14.65 14.99
C GLU A 401 8.53 14.86 13.70
N PRO A 402 7.91 16.03 13.49
CA PRO A 402 7.20 16.32 12.24
C PRO A 402 8.11 16.21 11.01
N TRP A 403 7.65 15.52 9.95
CA TRP A 403 8.39 15.42 8.69
C TRP A 403 7.70 16.27 7.61
N LEU A 404 7.88 17.58 7.70
CA LEU A 404 7.29 18.53 6.74
C LEU A 404 8.01 18.45 5.38
N GLY A 405 7.26 18.62 4.30
CA GLY A 405 7.81 18.65 2.93
C GLY A 405 8.44 17.32 2.49
N TRP A 406 7.96 16.20 3.06
CA TRP A 406 8.40 14.87 2.69
C TRP A 406 8.01 14.51 1.25
N ASP A 407 6.85 14.99 0.79
CA ASP A 407 6.35 14.83 -0.58
C ASP A 407 6.64 16.12 -1.37
N LYS A 408 7.89 16.27 -1.84
CA LYS A 408 8.31 17.50 -2.57
C LYS A 408 7.59 17.65 -3.91
N ALA A 409 7.30 16.54 -4.58
CA ALA A 409 6.59 16.53 -5.85
C ALA A 409 5.10 16.81 -5.67
N GLY A 410 4.56 16.54 -4.47
CA GLY A 410 3.14 16.67 -4.17
C GLY A 410 2.31 15.68 -4.99
N ASP A 411 2.89 14.55 -5.39
CA ASP A 411 2.30 13.62 -6.33
C ASP A 411 2.04 12.23 -5.73
N GLU A 412 2.57 11.94 -4.54
CA GLU A 412 2.32 10.68 -3.84
C GLU A 412 1.06 10.76 -3.00
N MET A 413 1.06 11.61 -1.96
CA MET A 413 -0.08 11.74 -1.05
C MET A 413 -0.22 13.21 -0.62
N PRO A 414 -0.78 14.06 -1.50
CA PRO A 414 -0.91 15.50 -1.24
C PRO A 414 -1.62 15.82 0.08
N HIS A 415 -2.60 14.99 0.46
CA HIS A 415 -3.38 15.15 1.68
C HIS A 415 -2.60 14.85 2.98
N LEU A 416 -1.45 14.18 2.88
CA LEU A 416 -0.53 13.87 3.98
C LEU A 416 0.71 14.78 4.01
N SER A 417 0.87 15.65 3.01
CA SER A 417 2.00 16.59 2.92
C SER A 417 2.04 17.60 4.07
N LYS A 418 0.88 17.89 4.66
CA LYS A 418 0.68 18.80 5.79
C LYS A 418 -0.08 18.08 6.91
N PRO A 419 0.24 18.35 8.19
CA PRO A 419 -0.55 17.82 9.30
C PRO A 419 -2.01 18.28 9.21
N ARG A 420 -2.94 17.34 9.40
CA ARG A 420 -4.37 17.60 9.48
C ARG A 420 -4.89 17.20 10.86
N ILE A 421 -5.69 18.05 11.48
CA ILE A 421 -6.40 17.75 12.73
C ILE A 421 -7.79 17.25 12.38
N LEU A 422 -8.18 16.09 12.90
CA LEU A 422 -9.42 15.41 12.55
C LEU A 422 -10.62 15.90 13.39
N GLU A 423 -11.83 15.59 12.91
CA GLU A 423 -13.12 15.96 13.56
C GLU A 423 -13.22 15.48 15.01
N SER A 424 -12.61 14.34 15.31
CA SER A 424 -12.65 13.67 16.60
C SER A 424 -11.65 14.23 17.62
N SER A 425 -10.82 15.19 17.20
CA SER A 425 -9.78 15.82 18.02
C SER A 425 -10.38 16.67 19.15
N ARG A 426 -9.75 16.59 20.32
CA ARG A 426 -10.09 17.39 21.51
C ARG A 426 -8.84 18.01 22.13
N GLY A 427 -8.95 19.28 22.49
CA GLY A 427 -7.92 20.00 23.25
C GLY A 427 -7.17 21.05 22.42
N PRO A 428 -6.32 21.86 23.09
CA PRO A 428 -5.81 23.09 22.52
C PRO A 428 -4.71 22.83 21.47
N ILE A 429 -4.86 23.44 20.30
CA ILE A 429 -3.95 23.29 19.16
C ILE A 429 -3.46 24.67 18.71
N ILE A 430 -2.17 24.76 18.37
CA ILE A 430 -1.61 25.95 17.74
C ILE A 430 -1.74 25.80 16.23
N SER A 431 -2.75 26.43 15.65
CA SER A 431 -2.85 26.58 14.21
C SER A 431 -2.14 27.87 13.80
N THR A 432 -0.83 27.81 13.56
CA THR A 432 -0.13 28.90 12.86
C THR A 432 -0.35 28.74 11.35
N ASN A 433 -1.26 29.51 10.76
CA ASN A 433 -1.44 29.68 9.30
C ASN A 433 -1.97 28.45 8.52
N ASP A 434 -2.01 28.58 7.18
CA ASP A 434 -2.43 27.61 6.13
C ASP A 434 -1.60 26.30 6.08
N ASP A 435 -0.74 26.06 7.07
CA ASP A 435 0.16 24.90 7.11
C ASP A 435 -0.42 23.71 7.88
N VAL A 436 -1.49 23.94 8.66
CA VAL A 436 -2.23 22.89 9.36
C VAL A 436 -3.68 22.94 8.94
N ALA A 437 -4.17 21.87 8.31
CA ALA A 437 -5.59 21.75 8.01
C ALA A 437 -6.34 21.34 9.29
N VAL A 438 -7.28 22.16 9.75
CA VAL A 438 -8.13 21.81 10.90
C VAL A 438 -9.52 21.51 10.39
N ASP A 439 -10.05 20.34 10.74
CA ASP A 439 -11.43 20.01 10.43
C ASP A 439 -12.38 21.00 11.14
N PRO A 440 -13.36 21.59 10.44
CA PRO A 440 -14.27 22.58 11.03
C PRO A 440 -15.10 22.02 12.20
N ASN A 441 -15.26 20.70 12.29
CA ASN A 441 -16.01 20.05 13.36
C ASN A 441 -15.14 19.68 14.59
N ALA A 442 -13.83 19.91 14.54
CA ALA A 442 -12.94 19.60 15.64
C ALA A 442 -13.24 20.46 16.90
N GLN A 443 -13.32 19.82 18.06
CA GLN A 443 -13.74 20.46 19.31
C GLN A 443 -12.55 21.04 20.10
N ASP A 444 -12.77 22.18 20.76
CA ASP A 444 -11.82 22.82 21.68
C ASP A 444 -10.41 23.09 21.13
N THR A 445 -10.30 23.24 19.81
CA THR A 445 -9.02 23.43 19.11
C THR A 445 -8.40 24.80 19.34
N THR A 446 -9.19 25.80 19.75
CA THR A 446 -8.67 27.16 19.94
C THR A 446 -7.83 27.27 21.23
N PRO A 447 -6.63 27.88 21.17
CA PRO A 447 -5.77 28.06 22.36
C PRO A 447 -6.42 28.83 23.51
N SER A 448 -7.45 29.63 23.22
CA SER A 448 -8.15 30.49 24.17
C SER A 448 -9.28 29.81 24.94
N ALA A 449 -9.77 28.64 24.49
CA ALA A 449 -10.92 27.96 25.08
C ALA A 449 -10.57 27.21 26.37
N VAL A 450 -9.32 26.76 26.52
CA VAL A 450 -8.86 26.03 27.70
C VAL A 450 -7.98 26.96 28.52
N SER A 451 -8.11 26.93 29.85
CA SER A 451 -7.21 27.67 30.74
C SER A 451 -5.76 27.26 30.44
N VAL A 452 -5.01 28.14 29.76
CA VAL A 452 -3.62 27.96 29.28
C VAL A 452 -2.69 27.44 30.39
N ASP A 453 -3.05 27.68 31.65
CA ASP A 453 -2.32 27.23 32.83
C ASP A 453 -2.28 25.71 33.04
N LYS A 454 -3.18 24.92 32.43
CA LYS A 454 -3.23 23.45 32.65
C LYS A 454 -2.60 22.64 31.52
N MET A 455 -2.76 23.04 30.26
CA MET A 455 -2.37 22.25 29.10
C MET A 455 -1.64 23.11 28.08
N LYS A 456 -0.34 22.82 27.84
CA LYS A 456 0.41 23.37 26.70
C LYS A 456 -0.33 23.06 25.39
N PRO A 457 -0.68 24.02 24.54
CA PRO A 457 -1.25 23.74 23.23
C PRO A 457 -0.27 22.91 22.36
N HIS A 458 -0.79 21.97 21.56
CA HIS A 458 0.00 21.13 20.65
C HIS A 458 0.24 21.85 19.32
N ASP A 459 1.48 21.89 18.84
CA ASP A 459 1.82 22.40 17.50
C ASP A 459 2.23 21.23 16.58
N PRO A 460 1.37 20.77 15.66
CA PRO A 460 1.66 19.63 14.77
C PRO A 460 2.89 19.83 13.88
N THR A 461 3.31 21.07 13.63
CA THR A 461 4.43 21.40 12.75
C THR A 461 5.78 21.43 13.47
N LYS A 462 5.77 21.55 14.80
CA LYS A 462 7.00 21.72 15.60
C LYS A 462 7.17 20.73 16.74
N ASP A 463 6.07 20.31 17.36
CA ASP A 463 6.13 19.49 18.55
C ASP A 463 6.43 18.03 18.20
N ASP A 464 7.43 17.47 18.87
CA ASP A 464 7.67 16.03 18.91
C ASP A 464 6.54 15.32 19.66
N ILE A 465 6.11 14.16 19.18
CA ILE A 465 5.20 13.28 19.92
C ILE A 465 5.97 12.07 20.45
N THR A 466 5.54 11.51 21.58
CA THR A 466 6.08 10.25 22.10
C THR A 466 4.99 9.20 22.03
N ILE A 467 5.15 8.24 21.13
CA ILE A 467 4.24 7.08 21.07
C ILE A 467 4.73 5.98 21.99
N LEU A 468 3.79 5.23 22.56
CA LEU A 468 4.06 4.02 23.31
C LEU A 468 3.79 2.80 22.43
N VAL A 469 4.75 1.88 22.38
CA VAL A 469 4.68 0.67 21.57
C VAL A 469 5.18 -0.54 22.36
N GLU A 470 4.78 -1.72 21.94
CA GLU A 470 5.32 -2.96 22.46
C GLU A 470 6.83 -3.06 22.23
N PRO A 471 7.59 -3.62 23.19
CA PRO A 471 9.04 -3.73 23.04
C PRO A 471 9.49 -4.48 21.78
N LYS A 472 8.68 -5.47 21.31
CA LYS A 472 8.94 -6.25 20.09
C LYS A 472 8.98 -5.37 18.82
N VAL A 473 8.24 -4.26 18.81
CA VAL A 473 8.15 -3.35 17.66
C VAL A 473 9.44 -2.54 17.48
N LEU A 474 10.24 -2.36 18.54
CA LEU A 474 11.50 -1.62 18.45
C LEU A 474 12.51 -2.27 17.50
N GLU A 475 12.46 -3.58 17.30
CA GLU A 475 13.35 -4.30 16.38
C GLU A 475 13.07 -3.93 14.92
N ALA A 476 11.83 -3.55 14.61
CA ALA A 476 11.41 -3.12 13.28
C ALA A 476 11.66 -1.62 13.04
N LEU A 477 11.94 -0.83 14.09
CA LEU A 477 12.10 0.62 13.99
C LEU A 477 13.57 1.03 13.89
N SER A 478 13.83 2.06 13.09
CA SER A 478 15.14 2.69 12.95
C SER A 478 15.00 4.21 12.94
N VAL A 479 16.02 4.89 13.47
CA VAL A 479 16.06 6.36 13.50
C VAL A 479 16.13 6.89 12.07
N GLY A 480 15.30 7.90 11.79
CA GLY A 480 15.17 8.52 10.48
C GLY A 480 14.04 7.96 9.61
N LEU A 481 13.49 6.77 9.92
CA LEU A 481 12.33 6.24 9.19
C LEU A 481 11.12 7.15 9.35
N GLY A 482 10.28 7.22 8.32
CA GLY A 482 9.07 8.03 8.29
C GLY A 482 7.85 7.14 8.45
N ILE A 483 6.87 7.61 9.19
CA ILE A 483 5.60 6.93 9.38
C ILE A 483 4.51 7.98 9.14
N GLY A 484 3.62 7.73 8.19
CA GLY A 484 2.38 8.46 8.01
C GLY A 484 1.25 7.69 8.65
N ALA A 485 0.58 8.31 9.61
CA ALA A 485 -0.42 7.65 10.43
C ALA A 485 -1.44 8.63 11.01
N THR A 486 -2.50 8.07 11.59
CA THR A 486 -3.36 8.78 12.54
C THR A 486 -2.81 8.59 13.95
N TRP A 487 -2.38 9.70 14.55
CA TRP A 487 -1.84 9.80 15.90
C TRP A 487 -2.92 10.29 16.85
N VAL A 488 -3.12 9.58 17.96
CA VAL A 488 -4.09 9.98 18.97
C VAL A 488 -3.39 10.21 20.29
N GLN A 489 -3.59 11.40 20.86
CA GLN A 489 -3.07 11.74 22.16
C GLN A 489 -3.85 11.01 23.27
N MET A 490 -3.13 10.39 24.20
CA MET A 490 -3.67 9.87 25.45
C MET A 490 -3.78 11.05 26.44
N ALA A 491 -4.93 11.73 26.47
CA ALA A 491 -5.16 12.86 27.35
C ALA A 491 -5.80 12.42 28.67
N ARG A 492 -5.44 13.05 29.78
CA ARG A 492 -6.03 12.70 31.08
C ARG A 492 -7.41 13.32 31.21
N GLU A 493 -8.38 12.62 31.78
CA GLU A 493 -9.75 13.15 31.94
C GLU A 493 -9.78 14.45 32.77
N GLN A 494 -8.91 14.54 33.79
CA GLN A 494 -8.77 15.72 34.63
C GLN A 494 -8.32 16.99 33.88
N ASP A 495 -7.74 16.84 32.68
CA ASP A 495 -7.31 17.96 31.85
C ASP A 495 -8.53 18.65 31.21
N PHE A 496 -9.64 17.91 31.02
CA PHE A 496 -10.90 18.41 30.47
C PHE A 496 -11.94 18.77 31.54
N ALA A 497 -11.75 18.35 32.80
CA ALA A 497 -12.68 18.67 33.88
C ALA A 497 -12.69 20.17 34.19
N GLU A 498 -13.82 20.84 33.89
CA GLU A 498 -14.10 22.21 34.31
C GLU A 498 -14.02 22.31 35.85
N GLU A 499 -13.39 23.37 36.37
CA GLU A 499 -12.97 23.47 37.78
C GLU A 499 -14.07 23.20 38.82
N ALA A 500 -14.22 21.94 39.24
CA ALA A 500 -14.96 21.60 40.44
C ALA A 500 -14.17 22.08 41.68
N LYS A 501 -14.46 23.32 42.10
CA LYS A 501 -14.14 23.96 43.39
C LYS A 501 -12.66 23.90 43.80
N LYS A 502 -11.98 25.04 43.61
CA LYS A 502 -10.67 25.43 44.16
C LYS A 502 -10.50 25.06 45.65
N LYS A 503 -10.11 23.81 45.95
CA LYS A 503 -9.48 23.48 47.24
C LYS A 503 -8.07 24.04 47.20
N LYS A 504 -7.78 24.98 48.12
CA LYS A 504 -6.48 25.66 48.32
C LYS A 504 -5.31 24.65 48.26
N LYS A 505 -4.66 24.52 47.11
CA LYS A 505 -3.43 23.73 46.95
C LYS A 505 -2.24 24.50 47.55
N LYS A 506 -1.58 23.90 48.54
CA LYS A 506 -0.29 24.34 49.09
C LYS A 506 0.73 24.48 47.95
N LYS A 507 1.51 25.57 47.96
CA LYS A 507 2.72 25.77 47.14
C LYS A 507 3.60 24.52 47.21
N SER A 508 3.61 23.70 46.16
CA SER A 508 4.58 22.63 45.97
C SER A 508 5.53 23.01 44.83
N LYS A 509 6.80 22.60 44.97
CA LYS A 509 7.93 22.88 44.08
C LYS A 509 7.60 22.52 42.63
N SER A 510 8.09 23.35 41.70
CA SER A 510 8.05 23.22 40.22
C SER A 510 7.44 21.91 39.72
N LYS A 511 6.15 21.93 39.41
CA LYS A 511 5.46 20.78 38.84
C LYS A 511 6.01 20.58 37.42
N LYS A 512 6.83 19.54 37.22
CA LYS A 512 7.29 19.12 35.89
C LYS A 512 6.03 18.94 35.03
N VAL A 513 5.99 19.55 33.85
CA VAL A 513 4.85 19.38 32.93
C VAL A 513 4.71 17.88 32.67
N PRO A 514 3.54 17.28 32.91
CA PRO A 514 3.34 15.86 32.69
C PRO A 514 3.64 15.52 31.23
N GLN A 515 4.36 14.43 31.03
CA GLN A 515 4.69 13.95 29.69
C GLN A 515 3.40 13.46 29.00
N ARG A 516 3.30 13.69 27.69
CA ARG A 516 2.13 13.31 26.90
C ARG A 516 2.46 12.13 26.04
N TYR A 517 1.67 11.08 26.18
CA TYR A 517 1.78 9.88 25.38
C TYR A 517 0.76 9.90 24.26
N TRP A 518 1.12 9.22 23.19
CA TRP A 518 0.33 9.05 21.98
C TRP A 518 0.29 7.57 21.63
N TYR A 519 -0.74 7.17 20.91
CA TYR A 519 -0.83 5.84 20.31
C TYR A 519 -1.09 5.99 18.81
N VAL A 520 -0.78 4.93 18.06
CA VAL A 520 -0.94 4.88 16.61
C VAL A 520 -2.25 4.17 16.32
N GLU A 521 -3.21 4.84 15.69
CA GLU A 521 -4.49 4.20 15.41
C GLU A 521 -4.52 3.50 14.05
N GLU A 522 -3.94 4.12 13.04
CA GLU A 522 -3.91 3.63 11.66
C GLU A 522 -2.59 4.03 11.02
N VAL A 523 -1.87 3.07 10.43
CA VAL A 523 -0.67 3.33 9.62
C VAL A 523 -1.06 3.34 8.16
N ILE A 524 -0.71 4.43 7.47
CA ILE A 524 -1.12 4.68 6.09
C ILE A 524 0.07 4.50 5.15
N LEU A 525 1.25 4.94 5.57
CA LEU A 525 2.48 4.75 4.82
C LEU A 525 3.69 4.67 5.75
N VAL A 526 4.73 3.97 5.30
CA VAL A 526 6.03 3.94 5.93
C VAL A 526 7.07 4.34 4.88
N LEU A 527 7.95 5.29 5.23
CA LEU A 527 8.98 5.86 4.36
C LEU A 527 10.37 5.45 4.86
N PRO A 528 11.30 5.09 3.96
CA PRO A 528 12.69 4.91 4.34
C PRO A 528 13.32 6.25 4.73
N SER A 529 14.42 6.22 5.50
CA SER A 529 15.01 7.45 6.06
C SER A 529 15.66 8.38 5.04
N TYR A 530 15.94 7.86 3.84
CA TYR A 530 16.48 8.60 2.71
C TYR A 530 15.41 9.07 1.72
N HIS A 531 14.12 8.90 2.03
CA HIS A 531 13.03 9.39 1.17
C HIS A 531 13.10 10.92 0.98
N THR A 532 12.72 11.38 -0.21
CA THR A 532 12.96 12.74 -0.69
C THR A 532 11.87 13.28 -1.58
#